data_AF-A0A844DA38-F1
#
_entry.id   AF-A0A844DA38-F1
#
_cell.length_a   1.000
_cell.length_b   1.000
_cell.length_c   1.000
_cell.angle_alpha   90.00
_cell.angle_beta   90.00
_cell.angle_gamma   90.00
#
_symmetry.space_group_name_H-M   'P 1'
#
loop_
_entity.id
_entity.type
_entity.pdbx_description
1 polymer ?
#
loop_
_entity_poly.entity_id
_entity_poly.type
_entity_poly.pdbx_seq_one_letter_code
_entity_poly.pdbx_strand_id
1 'polypeptide(L)'
;MKYDSKAEQEAAEFIEKMAGGYRKAGEFEFIDARLFDTANMPFKAVLDFIPHDPEDCTIEFKTTGLNSRKSKLLADYAVVMTTARGYERKHRIHQKFSWSNSAYKHGEQHAKLPPLRHITTFSKWPTYREIKLYLKLGILFCHTSALEALNSACKMARAGFEINFQQVTPEGIQVTFPLNSMYRHQCDQASSRTSEKYSSKSAWPLKKLSKAAWQNTGINLK
;
A
#
# COMPACT_ATOMS: atom_id res chain seq x y z
N MET A 1 -24.49 -3.74 2.51
CA MET A 1 -23.15 -3.70 1.85
C MET A 1 -22.99 -4.93 0.98
N LYS A 2 -22.33 -4.80 -0.17
CA LYS A 2 -21.97 -5.93 -1.05
C LYS A 2 -20.44 -6.09 -1.02
N TYR A 3 -19.95 -7.32 -0.88
CA TYR A 3 -18.52 -7.66 -0.90
C TYR A 3 -18.20 -8.33 -2.25
N ASP A 4 -17.00 -8.11 -2.80
CA ASP A 4 -16.66 -8.63 -4.13
C ASP A 4 -16.26 -10.11 -4.07
N SER A 5 -15.97 -10.63 -2.87
CA SER A 5 -15.75 -12.06 -2.62
C SER A 5 -16.05 -12.48 -1.18
N LYS A 6 -16.23 -13.79 -0.97
CA LYS A 6 -16.34 -14.37 0.38
C LYS A 6 -15.10 -14.11 1.23
N ALA A 7 -13.91 -14.11 0.63
CA ALA A 7 -12.66 -13.82 1.33
C ALA A 7 -12.56 -12.36 1.76
N GLU A 8 -13.07 -11.42 0.96
CA GLU A 8 -13.20 -10.02 1.36
C GLU A 8 -14.26 -9.83 2.45
N GLN A 9 -15.34 -10.60 2.41
CA GLN A 9 -16.33 -10.57 3.49
C GLN A 9 -15.72 -11.09 4.80
N GLU A 10 -15.03 -12.24 4.79
CA GLU A 10 -14.36 -12.78 5.97
C GLU A 10 -13.27 -11.85 6.49
N ALA A 11 -12.52 -11.20 5.60
CA ALA A 11 -11.53 -10.21 5.98
C ALA A 11 -12.16 -8.92 6.50
N ALA A 12 -13.26 -8.45 5.91
CA ALA A 12 -14.01 -7.31 6.42
C ALA A 12 -14.57 -7.61 7.80
N GLU A 13 -15.21 -8.77 7.98
CA GLU A 13 -15.70 -9.20 9.29
C GLU A 13 -14.55 -9.31 10.29
N PHE A 14 -13.38 -9.81 9.88
CA PHE A 14 -12.19 -9.86 10.74
C PHE A 14 -11.64 -8.47 11.06
N ILE A 15 -11.48 -7.58 10.09
CA ILE A 15 -10.92 -6.23 10.26
C ILE A 15 -11.89 -5.34 11.06
N GLU A 16 -13.19 -5.41 10.76
CA GLU A 16 -14.24 -4.69 11.48
C GLU A 16 -14.39 -5.22 12.93
N LYS A 17 -14.30 -6.55 13.16
CA LYS A 17 -14.40 -7.12 14.52
C LYS A 17 -13.11 -7.02 15.35
N MET A 18 -11.94 -7.26 14.76
CA MET A 18 -10.66 -7.25 15.50
C MET A 18 -10.22 -5.84 15.85
N ALA A 19 -10.46 -4.88 14.96
CA ALA A 19 -9.93 -3.54 15.16
C ALA A 19 -10.97 -2.55 15.71
N GLY A 20 -12.28 -2.85 15.68
CA GLY A 20 -13.38 -2.01 16.22
C GLY A 20 -13.43 -0.55 15.74
N GLY A 21 -12.48 -0.17 14.90
CA GLY A 21 -12.02 1.18 14.64
C GLY A 21 -11.89 1.42 13.14
N TYR A 22 -12.52 0.59 12.32
CA TYR A 22 -12.48 0.68 10.86
C TYR A 22 -13.86 0.46 10.27
N ARG A 23 -14.15 1.18 9.19
CA ARG A 23 -15.30 0.95 8.31
C ARG A 23 -14.83 0.61 6.90
N LYS A 24 -15.60 -0.23 6.20
CA LYS A 24 -15.44 -0.38 4.76
C LYS A 24 -15.71 0.94 4.04
N ALA A 25 -14.87 1.27 3.05
CA ALA A 25 -15.08 2.46 2.23
C ALA A 25 -16.28 2.28 1.28
N GLY A 26 -16.98 3.37 0.99
CA GLY A 26 -17.99 3.41 -0.06
C GLY A 26 -17.41 3.29 -1.47
N GLU A 27 -18.24 2.89 -2.44
CA GLU A 27 -17.86 2.67 -3.85
C GLU A 27 -17.23 3.91 -4.52
N PHE A 28 -17.51 5.10 -4.01
CA PHE A 28 -17.02 6.37 -4.56
C PHE A 28 -16.13 7.15 -3.59
N GLU A 29 -15.69 6.54 -2.49
CA GLU A 29 -14.75 7.14 -1.55
C GLU A 29 -13.31 6.99 -2.06
N PHE A 30 -12.99 7.81 -3.06
CA PHE A 30 -11.68 7.79 -3.69
C PHE A 30 -10.62 8.46 -2.82
N ILE A 31 -9.37 7.99 -2.95
CA ILE A 31 -8.19 8.70 -2.45
C ILE A 31 -8.19 10.11 -3.04
N ASP A 32 -8.09 11.11 -2.15
CA ASP A 32 -7.99 12.53 -2.52
C ASP A 32 -6.55 12.86 -2.98
N ALA A 33 -6.13 12.25 -4.09
CA ALA A 33 -4.87 12.52 -4.76
C ALA A 33 -4.99 12.26 -6.26
N ARG A 34 -4.22 13.01 -7.05
CA ARG A 34 -4.07 12.73 -8.48
C ARG A 34 -3.12 11.54 -8.66
N LEU A 35 -3.64 10.48 -9.27
CA LEU A 35 -2.90 9.24 -9.52
C LEU A 35 -2.77 9.03 -11.03
N PHE A 36 -1.57 8.65 -11.47
CA PHE A 36 -1.24 8.43 -12.87
C PHE A 36 -0.55 7.10 -13.05
N ASP A 37 -0.92 6.38 -14.09
CA ASP A 37 -0.19 5.18 -14.49
C ASP A 37 1.08 5.52 -15.27
N THR A 38 1.89 4.51 -15.64
CA THR A 38 3.13 4.77 -16.41
C THR A 38 2.92 5.34 -17.82
N ALA A 39 1.68 5.31 -18.34
CA ALA A 39 1.32 5.95 -19.59
C ALA A 39 0.77 7.37 -19.38
N ASN A 40 0.91 7.91 -18.16
CA ASN A 40 0.38 9.20 -17.73
C ASN A 40 -1.15 9.29 -17.82
N MET A 41 -1.84 8.16 -17.77
CA MET A 41 -3.30 8.14 -17.76
C MET A 41 -3.80 8.31 -16.32
N PRO A 42 -4.70 9.29 -16.06
CA PRO A 42 -5.24 9.48 -14.73
C PRO A 42 -6.14 8.30 -14.34
N PHE A 43 -6.06 7.90 -13.08
CA PHE A 43 -6.96 6.90 -12.52
C PHE A 43 -7.44 7.30 -11.12
N LYS A 44 -8.56 6.70 -10.71
CA LYS A 44 -9.08 6.81 -9.34
C LYS A 44 -8.86 5.51 -8.59
N ALA A 45 -8.66 5.62 -7.29
CA ALA A 45 -8.47 4.50 -6.39
C ALA A 45 -9.38 4.66 -5.19
N VAL A 46 -10.06 3.58 -4.81
CA VAL A 46 -10.84 3.47 -3.56
C VAL A 46 -9.97 2.67 -2.59
N LEU A 47 -10.00 3.04 -1.32
CA LEU A 47 -9.38 2.28 -0.23
C LEU A 47 -10.33 1.18 0.21
N ASP A 48 -9.83 0.03 0.66
CA ASP A 48 -10.74 -1.02 1.15
C ASP A 48 -11.36 -0.65 2.52
N PHE A 49 -10.55 -0.16 3.47
CA PHE A 49 -11.01 0.23 4.81
C PHE A 49 -10.43 1.57 5.28
N ILE A 50 -11.29 2.35 5.93
CA ILE A 50 -10.99 3.68 6.46
C ILE A 50 -11.12 3.63 7.99
N PRO A 51 -10.12 4.10 8.75
CA PRO A 51 -10.21 4.08 10.19
C PRO A 51 -11.21 5.12 10.72
N HIS A 52 -11.77 4.85 11.89
CA HIS A 52 -12.56 5.79 12.69
C HIS A 52 -11.66 6.80 13.39
N ASP A 53 -10.51 6.35 13.93
CA ASP A 53 -9.48 7.25 14.43
C ASP A 53 -8.65 7.78 13.25
N PRO A 54 -8.66 9.10 12.98
CA PRO A 54 -7.87 9.66 11.89
C PRO A 54 -6.36 9.47 12.09
N GLU A 55 -5.87 9.10 13.28
CA GLU A 55 -4.46 8.79 13.52
C GLU A 55 -4.05 7.38 13.10
N ASP A 56 -5.01 6.49 12.81
CA ASP A 56 -4.74 5.15 12.29
C ASP A 56 -4.41 5.15 10.78
N CYS A 57 -3.80 4.07 10.33
CA CYS A 57 -3.51 3.85 8.92
C CYS A 57 -4.76 3.39 8.16
N THR A 58 -4.97 3.86 6.94
CA THR A 58 -5.94 3.27 6.02
C THR A 58 -5.47 1.88 5.55
N ILE A 59 -6.40 0.97 5.27
CA ILE A 59 -6.07 -0.42 4.93
C ILE A 59 -6.52 -0.75 3.51
N GLU A 60 -5.60 -1.32 2.75
CA GLU A 60 -5.91 -2.08 1.54
C GLU A 60 -5.85 -3.57 1.89
N PHE A 61 -6.86 -4.35 1.50
CA PHE A 61 -6.88 -5.79 1.69
C PHE A 61 -6.64 -6.53 0.37
N LYS A 62 -5.79 -7.55 0.41
CA LYS A 62 -5.46 -8.37 -0.76
C LYS A 62 -5.46 -9.85 -0.42
N THR A 63 -6.15 -10.62 -1.25
CA THR A 63 -6.22 -12.09 -1.15
C THR A 63 -5.08 -12.78 -1.91
N THR A 64 -4.43 -12.06 -2.82
CA THR A 64 -3.37 -12.58 -3.69
C THR A 64 -2.26 -11.54 -3.81
N GLY A 65 -1.06 -11.99 -4.16
CA GLY A 65 0.05 -11.09 -4.42
C GLY A 65 -0.18 -10.22 -5.67
N LEU A 66 0.46 -9.05 -5.68
CA LEU A 66 0.28 -8.08 -6.75
C LEU A 66 1.04 -8.49 -8.02
N ASN A 67 0.46 -8.15 -9.17
CA ASN A 67 1.04 -8.40 -10.49
C ASN A 67 1.90 -7.20 -10.96
N SER A 68 2.66 -7.39 -12.04
CA SER A 68 3.61 -6.39 -12.56
C SER A 68 3.02 -5.40 -13.57
N ARG A 69 1.69 -5.31 -13.70
CA ARG A 69 1.06 -4.39 -14.67
C ARG A 69 1.38 -2.95 -14.31
N LYS A 70 1.62 -2.11 -15.31
CA LYS A 70 2.07 -0.72 -15.12
C LYS A 70 1.12 0.34 -15.66
N SER A 71 0.16 -0.05 -16.48
CA SER A 71 -0.92 0.83 -16.97
C SER A 71 -2.22 0.05 -17.10
N LYS A 72 -3.33 0.77 -17.00
CA LYS A 72 -4.66 0.18 -17.13
C LYS A 72 -4.87 -0.38 -18.54
N LEU A 73 -4.47 0.38 -19.56
CA LEU A 73 -4.61 -0.03 -20.95
C LEU A 73 -3.85 -1.33 -21.27
N LEU A 74 -2.61 -1.49 -20.75
CA LEU A 74 -1.84 -2.72 -20.94
C LEU A 74 -2.41 -3.90 -20.15
N ALA A 75 -3.04 -3.64 -19.01
CA ALA A 75 -3.78 -4.66 -18.24
C ALA A 75 -4.98 -5.16 -19.03
N ASP A 76 -5.84 -4.25 -19.51
CA ASP A 76 -7.05 -4.57 -20.26
C ASP A 76 -6.71 -5.29 -21.56
N TYR A 77 -5.73 -4.80 -22.32
CA TYR A 77 -5.27 -5.46 -23.54
C TYR A 77 -4.76 -6.90 -23.29
N ALA A 78 -4.01 -7.11 -22.21
CA ALA A 78 -3.50 -8.45 -21.87
C ALA A 78 -4.62 -9.44 -21.49
N VAL A 79 -5.68 -8.96 -20.82
CA VAL A 79 -6.88 -9.77 -20.54
C VAL A 79 -7.56 -10.20 -21.84
N VAL A 80 -7.77 -9.26 -22.77
CA VAL A 80 -8.41 -9.52 -24.07
C VAL A 80 -7.62 -10.54 -24.87
N MET A 81 -6.31 -10.33 -25.04
CA MET A 81 -5.45 -11.21 -25.82
C MET A 81 -5.38 -12.64 -25.24
N THR A 82 -5.39 -12.77 -23.91
CA THR A 82 -5.33 -14.09 -23.27
C THR A 82 -6.67 -14.82 -23.37
N THR A 83 -7.79 -14.09 -23.23
CA THR A 83 -9.14 -14.64 -23.40
C THR A 83 -9.36 -15.13 -24.84
N ALA A 84 -8.91 -14.35 -25.84
CA ALA A 84 -9.00 -14.72 -27.25
C ALA A 84 -8.21 -15.99 -27.61
N ARG A 85 -7.16 -16.33 -26.83
CA ARG A 85 -6.34 -17.54 -27.01
C ARG A 85 -6.92 -18.79 -26.35
N GLY A 86 -8.15 -18.75 -25.84
CA GLY A 86 -8.83 -19.93 -25.32
C GLY A 86 -8.32 -20.46 -23.98
N TYR A 87 -7.58 -19.66 -23.20
CA TYR A 87 -7.17 -20.09 -21.85
C TYR A 87 -8.40 -20.20 -20.93
N GLU A 88 -8.74 -21.41 -20.50
CA GLU A 88 -10.03 -21.76 -19.89
C GLU A 88 -10.25 -21.24 -18.45
N ARG A 89 -9.19 -20.85 -17.72
CA ARG A 89 -9.34 -20.33 -16.35
C ARG A 89 -9.53 -18.82 -16.33
N LYS A 90 -10.72 -18.37 -16.71
CA LYS A 90 -11.12 -16.94 -16.72
C LYS A 90 -10.69 -16.19 -15.45
N HIS A 91 -10.95 -16.75 -14.26
CA HIS A 91 -10.63 -16.08 -12.99
C HIS A 91 -9.12 -15.84 -12.77
N ARG A 92 -8.28 -16.85 -13.04
CA ARG A 92 -6.82 -16.74 -12.88
C ARG A 92 -6.20 -15.75 -13.88
N ILE A 93 -6.75 -15.69 -15.09
CA ILE A 93 -6.35 -14.72 -16.12
C ILE A 93 -6.69 -13.31 -15.63
N HIS A 94 -7.94 -13.08 -15.21
CA HIS A 94 -8.36 -11.79 -14.68
C HIS A 94 -7.45 -11.33 -13.54
N GLN A 95 -7.16 -12.16 -12.54
CA GLN A 95 -6.25 -11.77 -11.45
C GLN A 95 -4.82 -11.43 -11.93
N LYS A 96 -4.25 -12.25 -12.84
CA LYS A 96 -2.88 -12.07 -13.34
C LYS A 96 -2.70 -10.80 -14.16
N PHE A 97 -3.74 -10.36 -14.84
CA PHE A 97 -3.70 -9.23 -15.76
C PHE A 97 -4.49 -8.02 -15.27
N SER A 98 -5.24 -8.12 -14.17
CA SER A 98 -6.08 -7.06 -13.63
C SER A 98 -5.28 -5.83 -13.20
N TRP A 99 -5.82 -4.66 -13.54
CA TRP A 99 -5.31 -3.38 -13.06
C TRP A 99 -5.46 -3.20 -11.55
N SER A 100 -6.52 -3.74 -10.93
CA SER A 100 -6.76 -3.62 -9.49
C SER A 100 -5.69 -4.32 -8.63
N ASN A 101 -5.04 -5.35 -9.17
CA ASN A 101 -3.96 -6.09 -8.52
C ASN A 101 -2.55 -5.61 -8.96
N SER A 102 -2.44 -4.45 -9.61
CA SER A 102 -1.14 -3.92 -10.07
C SER A 102 -0.27 -3.43 -8.92
N ALA A 103 0.94 -3.97 -8.79
CA ALA A 103 1.93 -3.46 -7.85
C ALA A 103 2.25 -1.98 -8.08
N TYR A 104 2.27 -1.54 -9.35
CA TYR A 104 2.49 -0.14 -9.69
C TYR A 104 1.36 0.74 -9.15
N LYS A 105 0.09 0.36 -9.36
CA LYS A 105 -1.08 1.08 -8.84
C LYS A 105 -0.96 1.29 -7.33
N HIS A 106 -0.64 0.22 -6.59
CA HIS A 106 -0.46 0.27 -5.14
C HIS A 106 0.73 1.14 -4.73
N GLY A 107 1.87 1.01 -5.42
CA GLY A 107 3.03 1.87 -5.20
C GLY A 107 2.73 3.36 -5.43
N GLU A 108 1.94 3.69 -6.45
CA GLU A 108 1.53 5.07 -6.73
C GLU A 108 0.58 5.60 -5.65
N GLN A 109 -0.38 4.78 -5.17
CA GLN A 109 -1.23 5.15 -4.03
C GLN A 109 -0.40 5.43 -2.77
N HIS A 110 0.49 4.51 -2.40
CA HIS A 110 1.37 4.63 -1.23
C HIS A 110 2.28 5.86 -1.33
N ALA A 111 2.78 6.19 -2.52
CA ALA A 111 3.64 7.36 -2.74
C ALA A 111 2.89 8.70 -2.66
N LYS A 112 1.57 8.72 -2.93
CA LYS A 112 0.75 9.94 -2.86
C LYS A 112 0.05 10.13 -1.52
N LEU A 113 -0.23 9.04 -0.81
CA LEU A 113 -0.74 9.10 0.55
C LEU A 113 0.34 9.56 1.53
N PRO A 114 -0.04 10.16 2.67
CA PRO A 114 0.96 10.57 3.64
C PRO A 114 1.78 9.38 4.14
N PRO A 115 3.08 9.57 4.41
CA PRO A 115 3.96 8.49 4.83
C PRO A 115 3.45 7.74 6.05
N LEU A 116 3.60 6.42 6.02
CA LEU A 116 3.12 5.48 7.04
C LEU A 116 1.61 5.56 7.33
N ARG A 117 0.77 6.20 6.52
CA ARG A 117 -0.70 6.27 6.73
C ARG A 117 -1.50 5.23 5.95
N HIS A 118 -0.81 4.30 5.29
CA HIS A 118 -1.46 3.29 4.46
C HIS A 118 -0.74 1.95 4.61
N ILE A 119 -1.50 0.89 4.86
CA ILE A 119 -0.99 -0.49 5.02
C ILE A 119 -1.74 -1.40 4.05
N THR A 120 -1.00 -2.21 3.30
CA THR A 120 -1.56 -3.31 2.53
C THR A 120 -1.52 -4.60 3.35
N THR A 121 -2.67 -5.23 3.57
CA THR A 121 -2.81 -6.46 4.35
C THR A 121 -3.10 -7.65 3.47
N PHE A 122 -2.63 -8.82 3.89
CA PHE A 122 -2.85 -10.08 3.19
C PHE A 122 -3.39 -11.16 4.12
N SER A 123 -4.37 -11.93 3.63
CA SER A 123 -4.81 -13.18 4.30
C SER A 123 -3.93 -14.38 3.96
N LYS A 124 -3.22 -14.33 2.83
CA LYS A 124 -2.19 -15.29 2.46
C LYS A 124 -0.87 -14.57 2.27
N TRP A 125 0.17 -15.05 2.93
CA TRP A 125 1.48 -14.41 2.87
C TRP A 125 2.04 -14.33 1.44
N PRO A 126 2.57 -13.17 1.01
CA PRO A 126 3.17 -13.02 -0.30
C PRO A 126 4.49 -13.81 -0.41
N THR A 127 4.85 -14.18 -1.63
CA THR A 127 6.12 -14.83 -1.94
C THR A 127 7.30 -13.87 -1.76
N TYR A 128 8.51 -14.41 -1.57
CA TYR A 128 9.73 -13.60 -1.45
C TYR A 128 9.95 -12.60 -2.61
N ARG A 129 9.59 -12.97 -3.84
CA ARG A 129 9.68 -12.08 -5.01
C ARG A 129 8.72 -10.89 -4.90
N GLU A 130 7.51 -11.12 -4.38
CA GLU A 130 6.51 -10.08 -4.16
C GLU A 130 6.90 -9.17 -3.00
N ILE A 131 7.43 -9.73 -1.91
CA ILE A 131 7.99 -8.97 -0.78
C ILE A 131 9.06 -7.98 -1.25
N LYS A 132 10.04 -8.46 -2.05
CA LYS A 132 11.07 -7.59 -2.63
C LYS A 132 10.48 -6.46 -3.47
N LEU A 133 9.43 -6.75 -4.25
CA LEU A 133 8.76 -5.76 -5.07
C LEU A 133 8.07 -4.70 -4.21
N TYR A 134 7.38 -5.10 -3.13
CA TYR A 134 6.70 -4.17 -2.22
C TYR A 134 7.68 -3.23 -1.54
N LEU A 135 8.77 -3.79 -1.01
CA LEU A 135 9.84 -3.00 -0.39
C LEU A 135 10.45 -1.99 -1.38
N LYS A 136 10.72 -2.42 -2.62
CA LYS A 136 11.23 -1.53 -3.67
C LYS A 136 10.26 -0.38 -4.01
N LEU A 137 8.96 -0.62 -3.90
CA LEU A 137 7.92 0.36 -4.17
C LEU A 137 7.56 1.23 -2.95
N GLY A 138 8.16 0.98 -1.78
CA GLY A 138 7.80 1.66 -0.55
C GLY A 138 6.37 1.33 -0.09
N ILE A 139 5.88 0.14 -0.42
CA ILE A 139 4.59 -0.36 0.04
C ILE A 139 4.80 -0.92 1.44
N LEU A 140 4.07 -0.38 2.41
CA LEU A 140 4.01 -0.93 3.76
C LEU A 140 2.98 -2.05 3.80
N PHE A 141 3.34 -3.22 4.34
CA PHE A 141 2.45 -4.38 4.35
C PHE A 141 2.63 -5.33 5.52
N CYS A 142 1.59 -6.11 5.82
CA CYS A 142 1.63 -7.18 6.83
C CYS A 142 0.59 -8.28 6.57
N HIS A 143 0.64 -9.34 7.38
CA HIS A 143 -0.46 -10.29 7.49
C HIS A 143 -1.59 -9.62 8.27
N THR A 144 -2.85 -9.99 8.02
CA THR A 144 -4.00 -9.43 8.75
C THR A 144 -3.86 -9.58 10.27
N SER A 145 -3.29 -10.69 10.75
CA SER A 145 -3.06 -10.92 12.18
C SER A 145 -2.04 -9.98 12.84
N ALA A 146 -1.20 -9.29 12.06
CA ALA A 146 -0.18 -8.36 12.55
C ALA A 146 -0.61 -6.89 12.40
N LEU A 147 -1.84 -6.63 11.94
CA LEU A 147 -2.29 -5.31 11.57
C LEU A 147 -2.26 -4.32 12.74
N GLU A 148 -2.79 -4.71 13.89
CA GLU A 148 -2.87 -3.84 15.08
C GLU A 148 -1.48 -3.41 15.58
N ALA A 149 -0.55 -4.37 15.63
CA ALA A 149 0.83 -4.12 16.02
C ALA A 149 1.53 -3.17 15.03
N LEU A 150 1.38 -3.40 13.72
CA LEU A 150 2.01 -2.54 12.71
C LEU A 150 1.41 -1.13 12.69
N ASN A 151 0.09 -1.01 12.86
CA ASN A 151 -0.58 0.28 12.93
C ASN A 151 -0.10 1.12 14.13
N SER A 152 0.02 0.49 15.31
CA SER A 152 0.60 1.12 16.51
C SER A 152 2.06 1.53 16.29
N ALA A 153 2.86 0.66 15.66
CA ALA A 153 4.24 0.95 15.30
C ALA A 153 4.35 2.16 14.35
N CYS A 154 3.43 2.31 13.40
CA CYS A 154 3.37 3.45 12.50
C CYS A 154 3.06 4.75 13.24
N LYS A 155 2.13 4.72 14.21
CA LYS A 155 1.84 5.88 15.09
C LYS A 155 3.08 6.30 15.87
N MET A 156 3.77 5.35 16.49
CA MET A 156 5.01 5.62 17.22
C MET A 156 6.11 6.17 16.32
N ALA A 157 6.32 5.58 15.14
CA ALA A 157 7.32 6.08 14.19
C ALA A 157 7.02 7.52 13.73
N ARG A 158 5.75 7.86 13.49
CA ARG A 158 5.33 9.25 13.18
C ARG A 158 5.54 10.21 14.35
N ALA A 159 5.44 9.72 15.60
CA ALA A 159 5.76 10.49 16.80
C ALA A 159 7.27 10.65 17.04
N GLY A 160 8.13 10.08 16.19
CA GLY A 160 9.58 10.23 16.24
C GLY A 160 10.31 9.10 16.98
N PHE A 161 9.60 8.06 17.41
CA PHE A 161 10.26 6.87 17.96
C PHE A 161 10.98 6.10 16.86
N GLU A 162 12.15 5.55 17.20
CA GLU A 162 12.88 4.65 16.31
C GLU A 162 12.25 3.26 16.39
N ILE A 163 11.68 2.80 15.27
CA ILE A 163 11.00 1.52 15.20
C ILE A 163 11.64 0.67 14.11
N ASN A 164 12.22 -0.44 14.52
CA ASN A 164 12.75 -1.47 13.61
C ASN A 164 11.77 -2.63 13.56
N PHE A 165 11.29 -2.95 12.35
CA PHE A 165 10.44 -4.11 12.16
C PHE A 165 11.28 -5.24 11.57
N GLN A 166 11.23 -6.39 12.22
CA GLN A 166 11.79 -7.62 11.69
C GLN A 166 10.64 -8.46 11.14
N GLN A 167 10.60 -8.57 9.82
CA GLN A 167 9.64 -9.42 9.16
C GLN A 167 10.25 -10.80 8.97
N VAL A 168 9.55 -11.82 9.46
CA VAL A 168 9.93 -13.22 9.29
C VAL A 168 8.93 -13.87 8.35
N THR A 169 9.39 -14.40 7.21
CA THR A 169 8.51 -15.15 6.31
C THR A 169 8.22 -16.54 6.89
N PRO A 170 7.15 -17.24 6.44
CA PRO A 170 6.88 -18.61 6.87
C PRO A 170 8.04 -19.58 6.64
N GLU A 171 8.90 -19.31 5.65
CA GLU A 171 10.11 -20.08 5.34
C GLU A 171 11.31 -19.71 6.22
N GLY A 172 11.13 -18.84 7.23
CA GLY A 172 12.17 -18.42 8.17
C GLY A 172 13.09 -17.32 7.65
N ILE A 173 12.80 -16.71 6.49
CA ILE A 173 13.62 -15.60 5.97
C ILE A 173 13.33 -14.36 6.80
N GLN A 174 14.38 -13.79 7.38
CA GLN A 174 14.29 -12.57 8.17
C GLN A 174 14.71 -11.36 7.34
N VAL A 175 13.87 -10.33 7.32
CA VAL A 175 14.14 -9.04 6.69
C VAL A 175 13.88 -7.96 7.73
N THR A 176 14.92 -7.25 8.13
CA THR A 176 14.77 -6.09 9.01
C THR A 176 14.68 -4.84 8.15
N PHE A 177 13.68 -4.01 8.40
CA PHE A 177 13.61 -2.69 7.80
C PHE A 177 13.21 -1.65 8.86
N PRO A 178 13.94 -0.53 8.96
CA PRO A 178 13.55 0.57 9.84
C PRO A 178 12.31 1.25 9.28
N LEU A 179 11.23 1.37 10.06
CA LEU A 179 10.04 2.10 9.63
C LEU A 179 10.37 3.57 9.35
N ASN A 180 11.31 4.15 10.10
CA ASN A 180 11.80 5.50 9.87
C ASN A 180 12.53 5.63 8.51
N SER A 181 13.21 4.58 8.03
CA SER A 181 13.81 4.57 6.68
C SER A 181 12.74 4.47 5.59
N MET A 182 11.69 3.69 5.84
CA MET A 182 10.50 3.63 4.98
C MET A 182 9.78 4.99 4.91
N TYR A 183 9.60 5.65 6.05
CA TYR A 183 9.05 7.00 6.14
C TYR A 183 9.86 7.99 5.29
N ARG A 184 11.19 8.00 5.42
CA ARG A 184 12.08 8.83 4.58
C ARG A 184 11.93 8.53 3.10
N HIS A 185 11.93 7.24 2.73
CA HIS A 185 11.76 6.83 1.35
C HIS A 185 10.43 7.31 0.74
N GLN A 186 9.33 7.23 1.50
CA GLN A 186 8.03 7.74 1.06
C GLN A 186 8.02 9.26 0.92
N CYS A 187 8.63 9.99 1.86
CA CYS A 187 8.82 11.45 1.73
C CYS A 187 9.61 11.83 0.46
N ASP A 188 10.68 11.09 0.15
CA ASP A 188 11.53 11.33 -1.01
C ASP A 188 10.81 10.97 -2.33
N GLN A 189 10.03 9.89 -2.35
CA GLN A 189 9.18 9.55 -3.49
C GLN A 189 8.09 10.61 -3.74
N ALA A 190 7.46 11.12 -2.67
CA ALA A 190 6.46 12.17 -2.77
C ALA A 190 7.06 13.46 -3.35
N SER A 191 8.28 13.83 -2.96
CA SER A 191 8.97 15.03 -3.45
C SER A 191 9.52 14.90 -4.88
N SER A 192 10.02 13.72 -5.27
CA SER A 192 10.55 13.49 -6.63
C SER A 192 9.47 13.34 -7.70
N ARG A 193 8.26 12.91 -7.33
CA ARG A 193 7.09 12.79 -8.24
C ARG A 193 6.14 13.99 -8.22
N THR A 194 6.54 15.11 -7.60
CA THR A 194 5.78 16.37 -7.54
C THR A 194 6.48 17.52 -8.29
N SER A 195 7.38 17.23 -9.23
CA SER A 195 8.07 18.27 -10.03
C SER A 195 7.18 19.08 -10.99
N GLU A 196 5.85 19.00 -10.90
CA GLU A 196 4.94 19.87 -11.64
C GLU A 196 4.43 21.04 -10.78
N LYS A 197 4.82 22.24 -11.23
CA LYS A 197 4.47 23.59 -10.78
C LYS A 197 2.95 23.85 -10.74
N TYR A 198 2.18 23.33 -9.79
CA TYR A 198 0.87 23.93 -9.46
C TYR A 198 0.58 23.84 -7.96
N SER A 199 0.87 24.95 -7.28
CA SER A 199 0.40 25.24 -5.92
C SER A 199 -1.12 25.43 -5.96
N SER A 200 -1.86 24.48 -5.38
CA SER A 200 -3.22 24.73 -4.91
C SER A 200 -3.34 24.34 -3.45
N LYS A 201 -3.77 25.32 -2.67
CA LYS A 201 -3.92 25.36 -1.23
C LYS A 201 -4.86 24.26 -0.71
N SER A 202 -4.31 23.15 -0.23
CA SER A 202 -4.93 22.26 0.77
C SER A 202 -3.91 21.28 1.38
N ALA A 203 -2.69 21.75 1.63
CA ALA A 203 -1.68 20.93 2.29
C ALA A 203 -2.05 20.74 3.78
N TRP A 204 -2.33 19.50 4.16
CA TRP A 204 -2.23 19.06 5.54
C TRP A 204 -0.88 19.52 6.12
N PRO A 205 -0.84 20.09 7.34
CA PRO A 205 0.34 20.80 7.81
C PRO A 205 1.45 19.80 8.13
N LEU A 206 2.40 19.62 7.20
CA LEU A 206 3.72 19.09 7.52
C LEU A 206 4.43 20.15 8.36
N LYS A 207 4.26 20.11 9.69
CA LYS A 207 5.18 20.79 10.60
C LYS A 207 6.57 20.21 10.33
N LYS A 208 7.46 21.01 9.72
CA LYS A 208 8.88 20.66 9.59
C LYS A 208 9.44 20.40 10.97
N LEU A 209 9.70 19.13 11.30
CA LEU A 209 10.49 18.78 12.47
C LEU A 209 11.91 19.33 12.29
N SER A 210 12.44 19.93 13.36
CA SER A 210 13.71 20.66 13.33
C SER A 210 14.89 19.76 12.95
N LYS A 211 15.88 20.32 12.24
CA LYS A 211 17.13 19.65 11.82
C LYS A 211 17.93 19.01 12.97
N ALA A 212 17.63 19.35 14.22
CA ALA A 212 18.32 18.82 15.39
C ALA A 212 17.98 17.34 15.71
N ALA A 213 16.82 16.82 15.28
CA ALA A 213 16.45 15.42 15.51
C ALA A 213 17.21 14.41 14.60
N TRP A 214 18.08 14.89 13.72
CA TRP A 214 18.58 14.13 12.55
C TRP A 214 20.07 13.76 12.61
N GLN A 215 20.77 14.02 13.73
CA GLN A 215 22.23 13.88 13.78
C GLN A 215 22.78 12.45 13.95
N ASN A 216 21.95 11.41 14.18
CA ASN A 216 22.48 10.09 14.57
C ASN A 216 22.32 8.93 13.57
N THR A 217 21.85 9.13 12.34
CA THR A 217 21.70 8.01 11.40
C THR A 217 22.94 7.84 10.49
N GLY A 218 24.10 7.57 11.08
CA GLY A 218 25.25 7.05 10.36
C GLY A 218 25.15 5.52 10.24
N ILE A 219 24.55 5.01 9.16
CA ILE A 219 24.60 3.57 8.87
C ILE A 219 25.76 3.31 7.91
N ASN A 220 26.79 2.64 8.42
CA ASN A 220 27.94 2.15 7.67
C ASN A 220 27.59 0.74 7.18
N LEU A 221 27.43 0.55 5.86
CA LEU A 221 27.17 -0.75 5.25
C LEU A 221 28.52 -1.39 4.92
N LYS A 222 28.95 -2.35 5.74
CA LYS A 222 29.94 -3.37 5.37
C LYS A 222 29.21 -4.66 4.99
#